data_AF-A0A3C1PCS8-F1
#
_entry.id   AF-A0A3C1PCS8-F1
#
_cell.length_a   1.000
_cell.length_b   1.000
_cell.length_c   1.000
_cell.angle_alpha   90.00
_cell.angle_beta   90.00
_cell.angle_gamma   90.00
#
_symmetry.space_group_name_H-M   'P 1'
#
loop_
_entity.id
_entity.type
_entity.pdbx_description
1 polymer ?
#
loop_
_entity_poly.entity_id
_entity_poly.type
_entity_poly.pdbx_seq_one_letter_code
_entity_poly.pdbx_strand_id
1 'polypeptide(L)'
;MKTSTLKKLIGTTVASLSLISVSGLPAVAGQLHNGWNYGIDSFADGSGGEAYNIKGIAIKETSDRIFVALTGGTPLAGVSHNNAVDKNIGWGDLFLNFTGKNFTTASNQKKLFGVRFAETNDSGVATTGLYGNVKGVSVTGDNYGHSSLKHYYDAGWNQANTQGTDIATKADAYNYFGEGKILNVIDSGATKLGDIQSLSAAALNSQGLNFGFFDASGTETFGFSLNKANLGLADGNYDYMASLFLECGNDGVALSVPEPGSIAGLALVGLTLIGGSRLSKRQS
;
A
#
# COMPACT_ATOMS: atom_id res chain seq x y z
N MET A 1 -64.74 15.02 -39.11
CA MET A 1 -63.58 15.43 -39.93
C MET A 1 -62.56 16.11 -39.01
N LYS A 2 -61.35 15.54 -38.90
CA LYS A 2 -60.05 16.17 -38.53
C LYS A 2 -59.94 16.92 -37.18
N THR A 3 -59.36 16.29 -36.15
CA THR A 3 -57.96 16.48 -35.64
C THR A 3 -57.66 17.93 -35.20
N SER A 4 -57.25 18.23 -33.97
CA SER A 4 -55.86 18.04 -33.55
C SER A 4 -55.63 18.43 -32.07
N THR A 5 -54.89 17.54 -31.40
CA THR A 5 -54.10 17.62 -30.17
C THR A 5 -53.33 18.93 -29.96
N LEU A 6 -53.22 19.43 -28.71
CA LEU A 6 -51.91 19.77 -28.12
C LEU A 6 -51.98 19.87 -26.58
N LYS A 7 -51.36 18.90 -25.92
CA LYS A 7 -50.98 18.92 -24.51
C LYS A 7 -49.75 19.83 -24.35
N LYS A 8 -49.75 20.75 -23.38
CA LYS A 8 -48.53 21.27 -22.75
C LYS A 8 -48.74 21.37 -21.26
N LEU A 9 -48.38 20.28 -20.57
CA LEU A 9 -48.17 20.27 -19.12
C LEU A 9 -46.77 20.81 -18.88
N ILE A 10 -46.67 22.02 -18.33
CA ILE A 10 -45.41 22.58 -17.84
C ILE A 10 -45.14 21.90 -16.49
N GLY A 11 -44.36 20.82 -16.52
CA GLY A 11 -43.80 20.22 -15.32
C GLY A 11 -42.50 20.92 -14.98
N THR A 12 -42.53 21.83 -14.00
CA THR A 12 -41.32 22.36 -13.37
C THR A 12 -40.73 21.28 -12.48
N THR A 13 -39.73 20.56 -12.98
CA THR A 13 -38.88 19.69 -12.17
C THR A 13 -37.94 20.59 -11.36
N VAL A 14 -38.29 20.84 -10.09
CA VAL A 14 -37.35 21.42 -9.13
C VAL A 14 -36.34 20.32 -8.79
N ALA A 15 -35.18 20.36 -9.43
CA ALA A 15 -34.03 19.57 -9.01
C ALA A 15 -33.50 20.20 -7.72
N SER A 16 -33.89 19.66 -6.57
CA SER A 16 -33.26 19.98 -5.29
C SER A 16 -31.81 19.48 -5.35
N LEU A 17 -30.87 20.37 -5.67
CA LEU A 17 -29.46 20.15 -5.37
C LEU A 17 -29.32 20.21 -3.85
N SER A 18 -29.41 19.05 -3.21
CA SER A 18 -28.86 18.86 -1.88
C SER A 18 -27.35 19.11 -2.00
N LEU A 19 -26.90 20.29 -1.56
CA LEU A 19 -25.50 20.54 -1.28
C LEU A 19 -25.07 19.50 -0.23
N ILE A 20 -24.50 18.39 -0.69
CA ILE A 20 -23.71 17.54 0.17
C ILE A 20 -22.55 18.44 0.58
N SER A 21 -22.59 18.91 1.82
CA SER A 21 -21.43 19.47 2.49
C SER A 21 -20.31 18.46 2.31
N VAL A 22 -19.35 18.79 1.44
CA VAL A 22 -18.13 18.01 1.25
C VAL A 22 -17.36 18.16 2.56
N SER A 23 -17.67 17.31 3.53
CA SER A 23 -16.73 16.95 4.59
C SER A 23 -15.46 16.50 3.88
N GLY A 24 -14.33 17.10 4.25
CA GLY A 24 -13.08 17.08 3.50
C GLY A 24 -12.79 15.74 2.83
N LEU A 25 -12.43 15.78 1.55
CA LEU A 25 -11.89 14.63 0.86
C LEU A 25 -10.79 14.02 1.75
N PRO A 26 -10.82 12.73 2.08
CA PRO A 26 -9.68 12.10 2.73
C PRO A 26 -8.45 12.37 1.85
N ALA A 27 -7.35 12.76 2.48
CA ALA A 27 -6.11 13.02 1.78
C ALA A 27 -5.75 11.77 0.96
N VAL A 28 -5.77 11.88 -0.37
CA VAL A 28 -5.31 10.81 -1.25
C VAL A 28 -3.80 10.80 -1.17
N ALA A 29 -3.29 10.13 -0.15
CA ALA A 29 -1.93 9.65 -0.08
C ALA A 29 -1.92 8.36 -0.94
N GLY A 30 -1.12 8.40 -2.01
CA GLY A 30 -0.99 7.40 -3.06
C GLY A 30 -1.40 7.91 -4.46
N GLN A 31 -0.75 7.42 -5.51
CA GLN A 31 -0.95 7.85 -6.89
C GLN A 31 -1.87 6.84 -7.61
N LEU A 32 -3.07 7.25 -8.04
CA LEU A 32 -4.04 6.33 -8.66
C LEU A 32 -3.81 6.15 -10.17
N HIS A 33 -3.68 4.89 -10.61
CA HIS A 33 -3.61 4.54 -12.04
C HIS A 33 -4.22 3.15 -12.30
N ASN A 34 -5.11 3.03 -13.30
CA ASN A 34 -5.79 1.78 -13.68
C ASN A 34 -6.47 1.02 -12.51
N GLY A 35 -7.01 1.76 -11.54
CA GLY A 35 -7.68 1.19 -10.36
C GLY A 35 -6.74 0.61 -9.30
N TRP A 36 -5.44 0.92 -9.39
CA TRP A 36 -4.43 0.64 -8.37
C TRP A 36 -3.99 1.94 -7.69
N ASN A 37 -3.75 1.87 -6.39
CA ASN A 37 -3.12 2.92 -5.60
C ASN A 37 -1.62 2.62 -5.46
N TYR A 38 -0.75 3.55 -5.85
CA TYR A 38 0.70 3.34 -5.86
C TYR A 38 1.40 4.21 -4.82
N GLY A 39 2.29 3.60 -4.04
CA GLY A 39 3.34 4.28 -3.29
C GLY A 39 4.65 4.11 -4.04
N ILE A 40 5.23 5.22 -4.52
CA ILE A 40 6.49 5.20 -5.27
C ILE A 40 7.63 5.57 -4.33
N ASP A 41 8.64 4.72 -4.29
CA ASP A 41 9.80 4.88 -3.42
C ASP A 41 10.84 5.81 -4.02
N SER A 42 11.85 6.19 -3.24
CA SER A 42 13.10 6.66 -3.83
C SER A 42 13.79 5.52 -4.58
N PHE A 43 14.57 5.85 -5.61
CA PHE A 43 15.21 4.84 -6.46
C PHE A 43 16.67 4.59 -6.10
N ALA A 44 17.19 5.21 -5.03
CA ALA A 44 18.63 5.26 -4.74
C ALA A 44 18.97 5.17 -3.25
N ASP A 45 18.11 4.55 -2.44
CA ASP A 45 18.21 4.50 -0.99
C ASP A 45 18.17 3.11 -0.37
N GLY A 46 18.10 2.07 -1.19
CA GLY A 46 18.43 0.71 -0.82
C GLY A 46 19.91 0.59 -0.45
N SER A 47 20.19 0.59 0.85
CA SER A 47 21.56 0.45 1.34
C SER A 47 22.10 -0.95 0.99
N GLY A 48 23.26 -0.98 0.32
CA GLY A 48 23.83 -2.22 -0.23
C GLY A 48 23.61 -2.42 -1.74
N GLY A 49 22.95 -1.49 -2.42
CA GLY A 49 22.90 -1.40 -3.88
C GLY A 49 21.57 -1.84 -4.50
N GLU A 50 21.52 -1.85 -5.84
CA GLU A 50 20.27 -2.01 -6.61
C GLU A 50 19.44 -3.24 -6.24
N ALA A 51 20.08 -4.35 -5.83
CA ALA A 51 19.39 -5.57 -5.42
C ALA A 51 18.52 -5.38 -4.17
N TYR A 52 18.67 -4.26 -3.45
CA TYR A 52 17.91 -3.90 -2.26
C TYR A 52 17.06 -2.65 -2.43
N ASN A 53 17.05 -2.04 -3.62
CA ASN A 53 16.17 -0.91 -3.91
C ASN A 53 14.73 -1.41 -4.11
N ILE A 54 13.84 -1.07 -3.20
CA ILE A 54 12.41 -1.08 -3.44
C ILE A 54 12.12 0.12 -4.34
N LYS A 55 11.23 -0.05 -5.32
CA LYS A 55 10.81 1.06 -6.21
C LYS A 55 9.36 1.43 -6.01
N GLY A 56 8.57 0.52 -5.46
CA GLY A 56 7.23 0.85 -5.04
C GLY A 56 6.39 -0.33 -4.60
N ILE A 57 5.25 0.05 -4.03
CA ILE A 57 4.14 -0.83 -3.66
C ILE A 57 2.90 -0.35 -4.39
N ALA A 58 2.05 -1.27 -4.82
CA ALA A 58 0.74 -0.94 -5.35
C ALA A 58 -0.33 -1.82 -4.71
N ILE A 59 -1.45 -1.21 -4.33
CA ILE A 59 -2.57 -1.90 -3.72
C ILE A 59 -3.84 -1.65 -4.54
N LYS A 60 -4.58 -2.73 -4.77
CA LYS A 60 -5.92 -2.70 -5.37
C LYS A 60 -6.87 -3.50 -4.51
N GLU A 61 -8.04 -2.95 -4.25
CA GLU A 61 -9.09 -3.63 -3.51
C GLU A 61 -10.30 -3.92 -4.40
N THR A 62 -10.88 -5.11 -4.22
CA THR A 62 -12.23 -5.45 -4.68
C THR A 62 -13.15 -5.56 -3.47
N SER A 63 -14.40 -5.97 -3.69
CA SER A 63 -15.34 -6.23 -2.58
C SER A 63 -14.84 -7.32 -1.63
N ASP A 64 -14.05 -8.27 -2.13
CA ASP A 64 -13.69 -9.52 -1.43
C ASP A 64 -12.18 -9.70 -1.25
N ARG A 65 -11.33 -8.98 -1.99
CA ARG A 65 -9.88 -9.18 -1.98
C ARG A 65 -9.08 -7.89 -1.88
N ILE A 66 -7.91 -8.01 -1.29
CA ILE A 66 -6.82 -7.03 -1.39
C ILE A 66 -5.73 -7.66 -2.24
N PHE A 67 -5.32 -6.96 -3.28
CA PHE A 67 -4.18 -7.29 -4.12
C PHE A 67 -3.04 -6.35 -3.75
N VAL A 68 -1.85 -6.91 -3.55
CA VAL A 68 -0.63 -6.15 -3.29
C VAL A 68 0.40 -6.53 -4.34
N ALA A 69 1.08 -5.54 -4.89
CA ALA A 69 2.21 -5.71 -5.78
C ALA A 69 3.41 -4.95 -5.24
N LEU A 70 4.59 -5.53 -5.43
CA LEU A 70 5.88 -4.94 -5.10
C LEU A 70 6.76 -4.96 -6.34
N THR A 71 7.57 -3.92 -6.51
CA THR A 71 8.56 -3.84 -7.57
C THR A 71 9.86 -3.28 -7.02
N GLY A 72 10.99 -3.78 -7.52
CA GLY A 72 12.31 -3.39 -7.04
C GLY A 72 13.40 -4.27 -7.60
N GLY A 73 14.56 -4.28 -6.94
CA GLY A 73 15.68 -5.15 -7.26
C GLY A 73 15.74 -6.46 -6.47
N THR A 74 15.00 -6.58 -5.37
CA THR A 74 15.11 -7.73 -4.47
C THR A 74 14.30 -8.93 -4.98
N PRO A 75 14.95 -10.07 -5.29
CA PRO A 75 14.23 -11.29 -5.66
C PRO A 75 13.33 -11.77 -4.52
N LEU A 76 12.24 -12.47 -4.85
CA LEU A 76 11.35 -13.04 -3.82
C LEU A 76 12.07 -14.02 -2.87
N ALA A 77 13.11 -14.70 -3.37
CA ALA A 77 13.96 -15.60 -2.58
C ALA A 77 15.09 -14.88 -1.81
N GLY A 78 15.11 -13.54 -1.83
CA GLY A 78 16.16 -12.71 -1.24
C GLY A 78 17.48 -12.74 -2.01
N VAL A 79 18.49 -12.13 -1.42
CA VAL A 79 19.84 -11.96 -1.96
C VAL A 79 20.83 -12.67 -1.05
N SER A 80 21.73 -13.49 -1.60
CA SER A 80 22.73 -14.17 -0.79
C SER A 80 23.72 -13.18 -0.15
N HIS A 81 23.93 -13.30 1.16
CA HIS A 81 24.81 -12.40 1.90
C HIS A 81 25.60 -13.13 3.00
N ASN A 82 26.93 -13.21 2.86
CA ASN A 82 27.76 -14.05 3.74
C ASN A 82 27.76 -13.65 5.22
N ASN A 83 27.41 -12.41 5.55
CA ASN A 83 27.38 -11.93 6.94
C ASN A 83 26.00 -12.03 7.58
N ALA A 84 24.96 -12.37 6.81
CA ALA A 84 23.67 -12.72 7.41
C ALA A 84 23.77 -14.09 8.09
N VAL A 85 22.95 -14.30 9.13
CA VAL A 85 22.94 -15.53 9.92
C VAL A 85 22.62 -16.75 9.05
N ASP A 86 21.59 -16.66 8.23
CA ASP A 86 21.11 -17.72 7.33
C ASP A 86 21.73 -17.67 5.91
N LYS A 87 22.60 -16.68 5.67
CA LYS A 87 23.23 -16.37 4.37
C LYS A 87 22.29 -15.80 3.32
N ASN A 88 21.14 -15.27 3.72
CA ASN A 88 20.17 -14.55 2.90
C ASN A 88 19.89 -13.17 3.50
N ILE A 89 19.51 -12.21 2.66
CA ILE A 89 18.80 -11.00 3.07
C ILE A 89 17.61 -10.91 2.15
N GLY A 90 16.42 -11.05 2.70
CA GLY A 90 15.18 -11.06 1.97
C GLY A 90 14.26 -9.90 2.30
N TRP A 91 12.99 -10.13 1.97
CA TRP A 91 11.88 -9.24 2.29
C TRP A 91 11.46 -9.45 3.73
N GLY A 92 11.18 -8.36 4.45
CA GLY A 92 10.41 -8.44 5.69
C GLY A 92 8.93 -8.74 5.41
N ASP A 93 8.11 -8.69 6.46
CA ASP A 93 6.67 -8.89 6.35
C ASP A 93 5.96 -7.59 5.96
N LEU A 94 4.85 -7.70 5.22
CA LEU A 94 3.97 -6.56 5.00
C LEU A 94 3.06 -6.39 6.22
N PHE A 95 3.04 -5.19 6.79
CA PHE A 95 2.12 -4.84 7.87
C PHE A 95 0.98 -3.97 7.36
N LEU A 96 -0.23 -4.26 7.84
CA LEU A 96 -1.43 -3.46 7.60
C LEU A 96 -1.91 -2.91 8.94
N ASN A 97 -1.92 -1.58 9.05
CA ASN A 97 -2.27 -0.87 10.28
C ASN A 97 -3.57 -0.10 10.13
N PHE A 98 -4.66 -0.70 10.61
CA PHE A 98 -6.02 -0.14 10.60
C PHE A 98 -6.34 0.70 11.85
N THR A 99 -5.36 0.97 12.72
CA THR A 99 -5.64 1.51 14.06
C THR A 99 -5.76 3.04 14.10
N GLY A 100 -5.35 3.73 13.03
CA GLY A 100 -5.19 5.20 13.02
C GLY A 100 -4.05 5.70 13.93
N LYS A 101 -3.21 4.80 14.46
CA LYS A 101 -2.06 5.14 15.30
C LYS A 101 -0.76 4.88 14.55
N ASN A 102 0.34 5.43 15.06
CA ASN A 102 1.66 5.11 14.57
C ASN A 102 2.00 3.61 14.73
N PHE A 103 2.95 3.14 13.92
CA PHE A 103 3.31 1.73 13.81
C PHE A 103 3.71 1.14 15.17
N THR A 104 4.60 1.81 15.91
CA THR A 104 5.11 1.31 17.19
C THR A 104 4.00 1.12 18.22
N THR A 105 3.03 2.04 18.28
CA THR A 105 1.89 1.94 19.20
C THR A 105 0.98 0.78 18.81
N ALA A 106 0.66 0.62 17.53
CA ALA A 106 -0.17 -0.49 17.03
C ALA A 106 0.51 -1.84 17.26
N SER A 107 1.81 -1.93 16.96
CA SER A 107 2.65 -3.11 17.18
C SER A 107 2.71 -3.53 18.65
N ASN A 108 2.97 -2.59 19.57
CA ASN A 108 3.01 -2.88 21.01
C ASN A 108 1.66 -3.34 21.57
N GLN A 109 0.55 -2.93 20.93
CA GLN A 109 -0.80 -3.35 21.29
C GLN A 109 -1.22 -4.66 20.61
N LYS A 110 -0.35 -5.28 19.81
CA LYS A 110 -0.66 -6.46 18.97
C LYS A 110 -1.87 -6.22 18.05
N LYS A 111 -2.00 -5.00 17.50
CA LYS A 111 -3.13 -4.56 16.68
C LYS A 111 -2.80 -4.41 15.19
N LEU A 112 -1.66 -4.94 14.76
CA LEU A 112 -1.35 -5.03 13.34
C LEU A 112 -1.99 -6.29 12.75
N PHE A 113 -2.24 -6.25 11.45
CA PHE A 113 -2.21 -7.44 10.63
C PHE A 113 -0.84 -7.52 9.95
N GLY A 114 -0.38 -8.74 9.68
CA GLY A 114 0.89 -9.00 9.03
C GLY A 114 0.71 -10.04 7.93
N VAL A 115 1.46 -9.90 6.86
CA VAL A 115 1.48 -10.86 5.75
C VAL A 115 2.90 -11.33 5.54
N ARG A 116 3.14 -12.60 5.85
CA ARG A 116 4.35 -13.31 5.41
C ARG A 116 4.11 -13.81 4.00
N PHE A 117 4.81 -13.23 3.04
CA PHE A 117 4.65 -13.58 1.62
C PHE A 117 5.88 -14.24 0.99
N ALA A 118 7.06 -14.04 1.59
CA ALA A 118 8.30 -14.68 1.17
C ALA A 118 8.60 -15.90 2.07
N GLU A 119 9.02 -17.01 1.46
CA GLU A 119 9.36 -18.23 2.19
C GLU A 119 10.71 -18.11 2.93
N THR A 120 11.66 -17.36 2.37
CA THR A 120 13.00 -17.16 2.95
C THR A 120 13.03 -16.09 4.04
N ASN A 121 11.88 -15.55 4.43
CA ASN A 121 11.78 -14.50 5.44
C ASN A 121 11.96 -15.06 6.87
N ASP A 122 12.73 -14.35 7.69
CA ASP A 122 13.09 -14.59 9.09
C ASP A 122 11.95 -14.33 10.09
N SER A 123 10.70 -14.29 9.61
CA SER A 123 9.50 -14.11 10.41
C SER A 123 9.41 -15.15 11.52
N GLY A 124 8.91 -14.73 12.68
CA GLY A 124 8.63 -15.61 13.80
C GLY A 124 7.49 -16.61 13.53
N VAL A 125 6.72 -16.44 12.45
CA VAL A 125 5.63 -17.35 12.04
C VAL A 125 6.06 -18.26 10.90
N ALA A 126 5.76 -19.55 10.98
CA ALA A 126 6.43 -20.57 10.14
C ALA A 126 6.05 -20.62 8.65
N THR A 127 4.90 -20.08 8.23
CA THR A 127 4.37 -20.28 6.86
C THR A 127 3.93 -18.97 6.24
N THR A 128 3.88 -18.91 4.92
CA THR A 128 3.22 -17.77 4.25
C THR A 128 1.73 -17.69 4.62
N GLY A 129 1.20 -16.47 4.67
CA GLY A 129 -0.20 -16.22 5.01
C GLY A 129 -0.46 -14.86 5.62
N LEU A 130 -1.74 -14.61 5.89
CA LEU A 130 -2.23 -13.47 6.64
C LEU A 130 -2.31 -13.82 8.12
N TYR A 131 -1.84 -12.91 8.96
CA TYR A 131 -1.75 -13.06 10.39
C TYR A 131 -2.42 -11.89 11.12
N GLY A 132 -3.08 -12.18 12.24
CA GLY A 132 -3.65 -11.23 13.18
C GLY A 132 -2.97 -11.32 14.53
N ASN A 133 -3.34 -10.39 15.43
CA ASN A 133 -2.67 -10.20 16.72
C ASN A 133 -1.15 -9.95 16.56
N VAL A 134 -0.77 -9.26 15.47
CA VAL A 134 0.63 -9.10 15.08
C VAL A 134 1.30 -8.00 15.90
N LYS A 135 2.48 -8.34 16.41
CA LYS A 135 3.50 -7.39 16.85
C LYS A 135 4.71 -7.54 15.92
N GLY A 136 5.26 -6.42 15.48
CA GLY A 136 6.50 -6.39 14.73
C GLY A 136 7.72 -6.55 15.64
N VAL A 137 8.73 -7.26 15.15
CA VAL A 137 10.07 -7.41 15.75
C VAL A 137 11.12 -7.10 14.68
N SER A 138 12.35 -6.87 15.13
CA SER A 138 13.46 -6.50 14.28
C SER A 138 14.41 -7.68 14.12
N VAL A 139 14.71 -8.05 12.88
CA VAL A 139 15.75 -9.04 12.50
C VAL A 139 16.95 -8.38 11.81
N THR A 140 17.02 -7.05 11.79
CA THR A 140 18.09 -6.33 11.08
C THR A 140 19.48 -6.69 11.58
N GLY A 141 19.64 -6.95 12.88
CA GLY A 141 20.92 -7.38 13.45
C GLY A 141 21.40 -8.73 12.92
N ASP A 142 20.48 -9.68 12.68
CA ASP A 142 20.79 -11.01 12.14
C ASP A 142 21.07 -10.94 10.63
N ASN A 143 20.60 -9.87 9.98
CA ASN A 143 20.69 -9.61 8.54
C ASN A 143 21.77 -8.59 8.18
N TYR A 144 22.76 -8.38 9.05
CA TYR A 144 23.87 -7.42 8.83
C TYR A 144 23.39 -5.98 8.53
N GLY A 145 22.28 -5.60 9.15
CA GLY A 145 21.53 -4.41 8.82
C GLY A 145 21.63 -3.26 9.80
N HIS A 146 20.81 -2.24 9.55
CA HIS A 146 20.81 -1.03 10.37
C HIS A 146 20.21 -1.30 11.75
N SER A 147 20.88 -0.81 12.81
CA SER A 147 20.44 -1.00 14.19
C SER A 147 19.16 -0.22 14.54
N SER A 148 18.83 0.81 13.77
CA SER A 148 17.64 1.65 13.91
C SER A 148 17.33 2.42 12.62
N LEU A 149 16.11 2.96 12.52
CA LEU A 149 15.75 3.85 11.42
C LEU A 149 16.58 5.14 11.46
N LYS A 150 16.94 5.61 12.66
CA LYS A 150 17.90 6.69 12.82
C LYS A 150 19.28 6.35 12.26
N HIS A 151 19.81 5.16 12.55
CA HIS A 151 21.11 4.74 12.03
C HIS A 151 21.10 4.66 10.50
N TYR A 152 20.02 4.19 9.90
CA TYR A 152 19.84 4.18 8.45
C TYR A 152 19.93 5.60 7.85
N TYR A 153 19.18 6.56 8.38
CA TYR A 153 19.24 7.94 7.88
C TYR A 153 20.56 8.65 8.17
N ASP A 154 21.16 8.44 9.34
CA ASP A 154 22.46 9.02 9.70
C ASP A 154 23.60 8.44 8.85
N ALA A 155 23.43 7.24 8.30
CA ALA A 155 24.36 6.61 7.36
C ALA A 155 24.30 7.16 5.93
N GLY A 156 23.43 8.15 5.67
CA GLY A 156 23.37 8.87 4.39
C GLY A 156 22.25 8.45 3.44
N TRP A 157 21.35 7.57 3.87
CA TRP A 157 20.25 7.05 3.05
C TRP A 157 18.94 7.86 3.15
N ASN A 158 19.01 9.06 3.73
CA ASN A 158 17.86 9.96 3.78
C ASN A 158 17.63 10.64 2.43
N GLN A 159 16.76 10.06 1.61
CA GLN A 159 16.29 10.63 0.35
C GLN A 159 14.85 11.14 0.46
N ALA A 160 14.39 11.86 -0.57
CA ALA A 160 12.98 12.18 -0.68
C ALA A 160 12.22 10.91 -1.05
N ASN A 161 11.08 10.65 -0.40
CA ASN A 161 10.26 9.46 -0.60
C ASN A 161 10.89 8.13 -0.16
N THR A 162 11.85 8.15 0.76
CA THR A 162 12.52 6.93 1.28
C THR A 162 11.61 5.92 1.96
N GLN A 163 10.35 6.26 2.20
CA GLN A 163 9.35 5.32 2.70
C GLN A 163 8.11 5.35 1.81
N GLY A 164 8.31 5.61 0.51
CA GLY A 164 7.25 5.90 -0.44
C GLY A 164 6.75 7.36 -0.40
N THR A 165 5.94 7.72 -1.39
CA THR A 165 5.35 9.07 -1.55
C THR A 165 4.45 9.52 -0.40
N ASP A 166 3.95 8.58 0.42
CA ASP A 166 3.00 8.88 1.50
C ASP A 166 3.67 9.10 2.85
N ILE A 167 4.91 8.62 2.98
CA ILE A 167 5.82 8.93 4.09
C ILE A 167 7.08 9.54 3.46
N ALA A 168 6.88 10.70 2.82
CA ALA A 168 7.85 11.29 1.91
C ALA A 168 9.10 11.85 2.61
N THR A 169 9.02 12.13 3.91
CA THR A 169 10.10 12.79 4.65
C THR A 169 10.55 11.96 5.84
N LYS A 170 11.81 12.16 6.25
CA LYS A 170 12.34 11.61 7.52
C LYS A 170 11.47 11.96 8.73
N ALA A 171 10.91 13.16 8.78
CA ALA A 171 10.05 13.57 9.88
C ALA A 171 8.76 12.73 9.93
N ASP A 172 8.15 12.48 8.76
CA ASP A 172 6.96 11.62 8.67
C ASP A 172 7.30 10.17 9.03
N ALA A 173 8.44 9.68 8.55
CA ALA A 173 8.92 8.34 8.88
C ALA A 173 9.14 8.17 10.38
N TYR A 174 9.75 9.16 11.05
CA TYR A 174 9.90 9.13 12.52
C TYR A 174 8.58 9.27 13.25
N ASN A 175 7.64 10.08 12.75
CA ASN A 175 6.31 10.19 13.35
C ASN A 175 5.55 8.86 13.31
N TYR A 176 5.71 8.08 12.22
CA TYR A 176 5.00 6.82 12.03
C TYR A 176 5.73 5.59 12.60
N PHE A 177 7.02 5.42 12.32
CA PHE A 177 7.80 4.24 12.74
C PHE A 177 8.59 4.45 14.04
N GLY A 178 8.83 5.71 14.42
CA GLY A 178 9.80 6.08 15.46
C GLY A 178 11.25 6.06 14.94
N GLU A 179 12.17 6.52 15.79
CA GLU A 179 13.62 6.56 15.46
C GLU A 179 14.37 5.26 15.80
N GLY A 180 13.68 4.33 16.49
CA GLY A 180 14.27 3.14 17.09
C GLY A 180 14.49 1.97 16.13
N LYS A 181 14.47 0.75 16.69
CA LYS A 181 14.62 -0.49 15.90
C LYS A 181 13.59 -0.55 14.77
N ILE A 182 14.03 -0.99 13.60
CA ILE A 182 13.16 -1.21 12.44
C ILE A 182 12.42 -2.53 12.67
N LEU A 183 11.11 -2.46 12.88
CA LEU A 183 10.26 -3.62 13.14
C LEU A 183 9.76 -4.19 11.81
N ASN A 184 10.52 -5.13 11.25
CA ASN A 184 10.40 -5.56 9.87
C ASN A 184 9.83 -6.97 9.67
N VAL A 185 9.65 -7.76 10.74
CA VAL A 185 9.00 -9.08 10.64
C VAL A 185 8.01 -9.31 11.79
N ILE A 186 7.08 -10.25 11.60
CA ILE A 186 6.05 -10.65 12.54
C ILE A 186 6.68 -11.46 13.69
N ASP A 187 6.26 -11.21 14.92
CA ASP A 187 6.65 -12.02 16.07
C ASP A 187 5.99 -13.42 16.05
N SER A 188 6.55 -14.37 16.79
CA SER A 188 6.02 -15.74 16.86
C SER A 188 4.65 -15.86 17.56
N GLY A 189 4.13 -14.77 18.14
CA GLY A 189 2.88 -14.75 18.89
C GLY A 189 1.63 -14.49 18.04
N ALA A 190 1.79 -14.30 16.73
CA ALA A 190 0.69 -14.00 15.82
C ALA A 190 -0.15 -15.24 15.46
N THR A 191 -1.41 -15.02 15.11
CA THR A 191 -2.37 -16.07 14.73
C THR A 191 -2.61 -16.05 13.23
N LYS A 192 -2.42 -17.17 12.53
CA LYS A 192 -2.76 -17.28 11.11
C LYS A 192 -4.27 -17.16 10.92
N LEU A 193 -4.70 -16.21 10.09
CA LEU A 193 -6.11 -15.95 9.77
C LEU A 193 -6.51 -16.55 8.43
N GLY A 194 -5.55 -16.80 7.54
CA GLY A 194 -5.78 -17.48 6.28
C GLY A 194 -4.58 -17.45 5.36
N ASP A 195 -4.73 -18.10 4.21
CA ASP A 195 -3.69 -18.15 3.19
C ASP A 195 -3.73 -16.93 2.27
N ILE A 196 -2.60 -16.71 1.60
CA ILE A 196 -2.47 -15.76 0.50
C ILE A 196 -2.34 -16.51 -0.82
N GLN A 197 -2.69 -15.86 -1.92
CA GLN A 197 -2.41 -16.35 -3.26
C GLN A 197 -1.29 -15.53 -3.87
N SER A 198 -0.13 -16.16 -4.11
CA SER A 198 0.99 -15.53 -4.81
C SER A 198 0.63 -15.21 -6.26
N LEU A 199 1.10 -14.07 -6.76
CA LEU A 199 0.82 -13.55 -8.09
C LEU A 199 2.13 -13.17 -8.78
N SER A 200 2.29 -13.63 -10.02
CA SER A 200 3.42 -13.22 -10.88
C SER A 200 3.19 -11.81 -11.46
N ALA A 201 4.26 -11.18 -11.94
CA ALA A 201 4.16 -9.93 -12.71
C ALA A 201 3.10 -10.00 -13.82
N ALA A 202 3.07 -11.09 -14.60
CA ALA A 202 2.11 -11.25 -15.69
C ALA A 202 0.65 -11.25 -15.20
N ALA A 203 0.36 -11.91 -14.07
CA ALA A 203 -0.97 -11.95 -13.48
C ALA A 203 -1.40 -10.61 -12.86
N LEU A 204 -0.45 -9.78 -12.44
CA LEU A 204 -0.71 -8.43 -11.94
C LEU A 204 -0.91 -7.43 -13.10
N ASN A 205 -0.08 -7.52 -14.14
CA ASN A 205 -0.16 -6.67 -15.33
C ASN A 205 -1.49 -6.89 -16.08
N SER A 206 -1.99 -8.14 -16.15
CA SER A 206 -3.30 -8.43 -16.73
C SER A 206 -4.46 -7.80 -15.95
N GLN A 207 -4.23 -7.40 -14.69
CA GLN A 207 -5.18 -6.68 -13.84
C GLN A 207 -4.96 -5.16 -13.85
N GLY A 208 -4.09 -4.64 -14.72
CA GLY A 208 -3.85 -3.22 -14.94
C GLY A 208 -2.69 -2.63 -14.12
N LEU A 209 -1.89 -3.45 -13.43
CA LEU A 209 -0.67 -2.98 -12.78
C LEU A 209 0.28 -2.36 -13.81
N ASN A 210 0.85 -1.19 -13.51
CA ASN A 210 1.76 -0.46 -14.39
C ASN A 210 2.65 0.52 -13.61
N PHE A 211 3.68 0.00 -12.92
CA PHE A 211 4.69 0.83 -12.27
C PHE A 211 5.49 1.71 -13.25
N GLY A 212 5.61 1.28 -14.50
CA GLY A 212 6.32 2.03 -15.56
C GLY A 212 5.67 3.38 -15.90
N PHE A 213 4.40 3.59 -15.54
CA PHE A 213 3.76 4.92 -15.64
C PHE A 213 4.44 5.97 -14.75
N PHE A 214 5.09 5.54 -13.67
CA PHE A 214 5.79 6.39 -12.70
C PHE A 214 7.31 6.24 -12.77
N ASP A 215 7.84 5.65 -13.86
CA ASP A 215 9.25 5.29 -14.02
C ASP A 215 9.80 4.35 -12.92
N ALA A 216 8.92 3.69 -12.17
CA ALA A 216 9.24 2.86 -11.01
C ALA A 216 9.45 1.37 -11.37
N SER A 217 9.87 1.07 -12.59
CA SER A 217 10.07 -0.31 -13.04
C SER A 217 11.28 -0.96 -12.35
N GLY A 218 11.05 -2.04 -11.59
CA GLY A 218 12.09 -2.91 -11.03
C GLY A 218 12.50 -4.07 -11.95
N THR A 219 13.61 -4.72 -11.61
CA THR A 219 13.99 -6.00 -12.25
C THR A 219 13.13 -7.16 -11.75
N GLU A 220 12.59 -7.01 -10.54
CA GLU A 220 11.70 -7.96 -9.89
C GLU A 220 10.33 -7.32 -9.72
N THR A 221 9.27 -8.04 -10.05
CA THR A 221 7.89 -7.63 -9.79
C THR A 221 7.04 -8.86 -9.50
N PHE A 222 6.38 -8.85 -8.36
CA PHE A 222 5.52 -9.92 -7.91
C PHE A 222 4.52 -9.35 -6.90
N GLY A 223 3.65 -10.21 -6.40
CA GLY A 223 2.68 -9.79 -5.42
C GLY A 223 1.90 -10.96 -4.88
N PHE A 224 0.82 -10.63 -4.19
CA PHE A 224 -0.10 -11.60 -3.65
C PHE A 224 -1.48 -10.99 -3.50
N SER A 225 -2.46 -11.84 -3.21
CA SER A 225 -3.77 -11.39 -2.78
C SER A 225 -4.26 -12.16 -1.56
N LEU A 226 -5.09 -11.49 -0.76
CA LEU A 226 -5.70 -12.03 0.45
C LEU A 226 -7.22 -11.80 0.42
N ASN A 227 -7.95 -12.63 1.16
CA ASN A 227 -9.39 -12.48 1.32
C ASN A 227 -9.68 -11.47 2.44
N LYS A 228 -10.47 -10.43 2.15
CA LYS A 228 -10.86 -9.38 3.11
C LYS A 228 -11.63 -9.94 4.30
N ALA A 229 -12.44 -10.98 4.09
CA ALA A 229 -13.19 -11.62 5.16
C ALA A 229 -12.28 -12.18 6.26
N ASN A 230 -11.05 -12.58 5.93
CA ASN A 230 -10.09 -13.10 6.90
C ASN A 230 -9.56 -12.01 7.85
N LEU A 231 -9.70 -10.72 7.51
CA LEU A 231 -9.33 -9.63 8.41
C LEU A 231 -10.29 -9.55 9.61
N GLY A 232 -11.49 -10.14 9.53
CA GLY A 232 -12.48 -10.13 10.61
C GLY A 232 -12.92 -8.72 11.01
N LEU A 233 -12.66 -7.73 10.17
CA LEU A 233 -13.15 -6.37 10.33
C LEU A 233 -14.63 -6.37 9.91
N ALA A 234 -15.48 -5.69 10.67
CA ALA A 234 -16.89 -5.56 10.31
C ALA A 234 -17.02 -4.96 8.90
N ASP A 235 -18.09 -5.25 8.17
CA ASP A 235 -18.28 -4.65 6.84
C ASP A 235 -18.21 -3.13 6.96
N GLY A 236 -17.14 -2.57 6.40
CA GLY A 236 -16.68 -1.24 6.70
C GLY A 236 -15.56 -0.86 5.77
N ASN A 237 -15.67 0.37 5.29
CA ASN A 237 -14.61 1.06 4.60
C ASN A 237 -13.54 1.46 5.63
N TYR A 238 -12.31 0.97 5.49
CA TYR A 238 -11.24 1.27 6.44
C TYR A 238 -10.03 1.86 5.74
N ASP A 239 -9.62 3.03 6.20
CA ASP A 239 -8.31 3.58 5.90
C ASP A 239 -7.25 2.79 6.68
N TYR A 240 -6.14 2.46 6.02
CA TYR A 240 -5.02 1.82 6.68
C TYR A 240 -3.70 2.22 6.06
N MET A 241 -2.63 2.12 6.86
CA MET A 241 -1.27 2.25 6.36
C MET A 241 -0.71 0.86 6.09
N ALA A 242 -0.32 0.60 4.85
CA ALA A 242 0.48 -0.53 4.46
C ALA A 242 1.95 -0.15 4.55
N SER A 243 2.79 -0.97 5.17
CA SER A 243 4.23 -0.68 5.25
C SER A 243 5.04 -1.96 5.36
N LEU A 244 6.23 -1.97 4.77
CA LEU A 244 7.20 -3.04 4.93
C LEU A 244 8.62 -2.47 4.89
N PHE A 245 9.56 -3.25 5.40
CA PHE A 245 11.00 -3.04 5.23
C PHE A 245 11.62 -4.35 4.75
N LEU A 246 12.79 -4.27 4.11
CA LEU A 246 13.65 -5.45 3.92
C LEU A 246 14.25 -5.92 5.25
N GLU A 247 14.77 -7.14 5.29
CA GLU A 247 15.23 -7.78 6.54
C GLU A 247 16.45 -7.10 7.16
N CYS A 248 17.29 -6.51 6.32
CA CYS A 248 18.44 -5.70 6.70
C CYS A 248 18.03 -4.26 7.12
N GLY A 249 16.76 -3.87 6.92
CA GLY A 249 16.30 -2.50 7.15
C GLY A 249 17.03 -1.50 6.26
N ASN A 250 17.47 -1.97 5.10
CA ASN A 250 18.21 -1.21 4.10
C ASN A 250 17.31 -0.50 3.10
N ASP A 251 16.03 -0.86 3.06
CA ASP A 251 15.01 -0.11 2.36
C ASP A 251 13.63 -0.40 2.97
N GLY A 252 12.65 0.46 2.70
CA GLY A 252 11.27 0.26 3.12
C GLY A 252 10.30 1.15 2.37
N VAL A 253 9.06 0.69 2.22
CA VAL A 253 8.02 1.43 1.52
C VAL A 253 6.73 1.41 2.32
N ALA A 254 6.00 2.53 2.27
CA ALA A 254 4.68 2.66 2.85
C ALA A 254 3.68 3.28 1.86
N LEU A 255 2.41 2.95 2.04
CA LEU A 255 1.29 3.41 1.24
C LEU A 255 0.07 3.58 2.14
N SER A 256 -0.50 4.79 2.13
CA SER A 256 -1.81 5.01 2.74
C SER A 256 -2.85 4.45 1.79
N VAL A 257 -3.69 3.54 2.28
CA VAL A 257 -4.78 2.98 1.48
C VAL A 257 -6.08 3.58 1.98
N PRO A 258 -6.67 4.52 1.23
CA PRO A 258 -7.96 5.08 1.57
C PRO A 258 -9.06 4.05 1.31
N GLU A 259 -10.16 4.18 2.04
CA GLU A 259 -11.31 3.33 1.84
C GLU A 259 -11.82 3.31 0.37
N PRO A 260 -12.28 2.15 -0.14
CA PRO A 260 -12.73 2.02 -1.53
C PRO A 260 -13.82 3.03 -1.96
N GLY A 261 -14.71 3.42 -1.03
CA GLY A 261 -15.75 4.42 -1.29
C GLY A 261 -15.20 5.80 -1.68
N SER A 262 -14.06 6.18 -1.09
CA SER A 262 -13.39 7.45 -1.38
C SER A 262 -12.76 7.47 -2.78
N ILE A 263 -12.23 6.33 -3.22
CA ILE A 263 -11.66 6.16 -4.57
C ILE A 263 -12.77 6.18 -5.64
N ALA A 264 -13.90 5.49 -5.38
CA ALA A 264 -15.05 5.48 -6.30
C ALA A 264 -15.71 6.87 -6.44
N GLY A 265 -15.84 7.62 -5.33
CA GLY A 265 -16.36 8.98 -5.34
C GLY A 265 -15.52 9.93 -6.20
N LEU A 266 -14.19 9.82 -6.15
CA LEU A 266 -13.28 10.64 -6.95
C LEU A 266 -13.32 10.29 -8.45
N ALA A 267 -13.43 9.01 -8.79
CA ALA A 267 -13.59 8.59 -10.19
C ALA A 267 -14.88 9.15 -10.82
N LEU A 268 -15.97 9.21 -10.05
CA LEU A 268 -17.25 9.82 -10.46
C LEU A 268 -17.17 11.35 -10.59
N VAL A 269 -16.45 12.04 -9.68
CA VAL A 269 -16.23 13.50 -9.79
C VAL A 269 -15.36 13.84 -11.00
N GLY A 270 -14.31 13.06 -11.29
CA GLY A 270 -13.49 13.24 -12.49
C GLY A 270 -14.31 13.07 -13.78
N LEU A 271 -15.20 12.07 -13.84
CA LEU A 271 -16.08 11.84 -14.98
C LEU A 271 -17.12 12.95 -15.17
N THR A 272 -17.66 13.52 -14.09
CA THR A 272 -18.66 14.61 -14.18
C THR A 272 -18.05 15.95 -14.58
N LEU A 273 -16.82 16.27 -14.17
CA LEU A 273 -16.11 17.49 -14.60
C LEU A 273 -15.68 17.42 -16.08
N ILE A 274 -15.24 16.25 -16.55
CA ILE A 274 -14.89 16.02 -17.96
C ILE A 274 -16.15 15.91 -18.85
N GLY A 275 -17.24 15.35 -18.32
CA GLY A 275 -18.54 15.30 -19.01
C GLY A 275 -19.25 16.65 -19.09
N GLY A 276 -19.19 17.46 -18.02
CA GLY A 276 -19.78 18.79 -17.95
C GLY A 276 -19.08 19.82 -18.85
N SER A 277 -17.75 19.75 -18.96
CA SER A 277 -16.99 20.62 -19.88
C SER A 277 -17.23 20.31 -21.36
N ARG A 278 -17.61 19.07 -21.71
CA ARG A 278 -17.98 18.69 -23.08
C ARG A 278 -19.44 19.02 -23.45
N LEU A 279 -20.33 19.18 -22.47
CA LEU A 279 -21.72 19.58 -22.71
C LEU A 279 -21.88 21.10 -22.89
N SER A 280 -21.00 21.94 -22.32
CA SER A 280 -21.06 23.39 -22.54
C SER A 280 -20.56 23.85 -23.92
N LYS A 281 -19.75 23.04 -24.62
CA LYS A 281 -19.22 23.35 -25.97
C LYS A 281 -20.14 22.97 -27.13
N ARG A 282 -21.37 22.51 -26.85
CA ARG A 282 -22.37 22.17 -27.87
C ARG A 282 -23.56 23.14 -27.92
N GLN A 283 -23.47 24.25 -27.21
CA GLN A 283 -24.39 25.38 -27.30
C GLN A 283 -23.58 26.69 -27.48
N SER A 284 -23.02 26.87 -28.66
CA SER A 284 -22.63 28.17 -29.22
C SER A 284 -22.86 28.15 -30.72
#